data_AF-A0A0C2N9Z9-F1
#
_entry.id   AF-A0A0C2N9Z9-F1
#
_cell.length_a   1.000
_cell.length_b   1.000
_cell.length_c   1.000
_cell.angle_alpha   90.00
_cell.angle_beta   90.00
_cell.angle_gamma   90.00
#
_symmetry.space_group_name_H-M   'P 1'
#
loop_
_entity.id
_entity.type
_entity.pdbx_description
1 polymer ?
#
loop_
_entity_poly.entity_id
_entity_poly.type
_entity_poly.pdbx_seq_one_letter_code
_entity_poly.pdbx_strand_id
1 'polypeptide(L)'
;MSQRNYPDSHPEFLDRVYSFTDEKWEDMPEFFSPYICSQFGWMCCGRESIKCVGCKRILNLNHDPLTDKLTDPEAIKCGSNSLQYLYEEVINGKLHLSFCEWPYNPSPGVFLFPIKELTYDNIVTNLKKYLHFDFCNTLFEFPVTIMSKILEKAWRLCR
;
A
#
# COMPACT_ATOMS: atom_id res chain seq x y z
N MET A 1 -13.65 23.82 -5.78
CA MET A 1 -14.36 22.97 -4.81
C MET A 1 -13.33 22.09 -4.12
N SER A 2 -13.15 22.18 -2.80
CA SER A 2 -12.24 21.28 -2.09
C SER A 2 -12.87 19.88 -2.07
N GLN A 3 -12.37 18.96 -2.91
CA GLN A 3 -12.65 17.54 -2.70
C GLN A 3 -12.17 17.21 -1.29
N ARG A 4 -13.12 16.91 -0.40
CA ARG A 4 -12.81 16.42 0.92
C ARG A 4 -12.29 15.01 0.70
N ASN A 5 -11.01 14.79 0.95
CA ASN A 5 -10.39 13.49 0.80
C ASN A 5 -10.46 12.79 2.16
N TYR A 6 -11.55 12.06 2.38
CA TYR A 6 -11.85 11.35 3.60
C TYR A 6 -11.11 10.01 3.64
N PRO A 7 -10.35 9.73 4.73
CA PRO A 7 -9.65 8.45 4.88
C PRO A 7 -10.55 7.22 4.82
N ASP A 8 -11.79 7.32 5.33
CA ASP A 8 -12.76 6.21 5.37
C ASP A 8 -13.55 6.01 4.07
N SER A 9 -13.36 6.87 3.06
CA SER A 9 -14.06 6.75 1.78
C SER A 9 -13.33 5.77 0.86
N HIS A 10 -13.87 4.54 0.75
CA HIS A 10 -13.32 3.53 -0.17
C HIS A 10 -13.25 4.00 -1.64
N PRO A 11 -14.26 4.70 -2.20
CA PRO A 11 -14.14 5.26 -3.54
C PRO A 11 -12.97 6.25 -3.69
N GLU A 12 -12.77 7.15 -2.73
CA GLU A 12 -11.67 8.12 -2.79
C GLU A 12 -10.31 7.45 -2.54
N PHE A 13 -10.26 6.36 -1.77
CA PHE A 13 -9.08 5.50 -1.68
C PHE A 13 -8.74 4.88 -3.03
N LEU A 14 -9.74 4.30 -3.72
CA LEU A 14 -9.54 3.74 -5.05
C LEU A 14 -9.13 4.80 -6.08
N ASP A 15 -9.68 6.01 -6.02
CA ASP A 15 -9.25 7.11 -6.89
C ASP A 15 -7.76 7.42 -6.71
N ARG A 16 -7.24 7.36 -5.47
CA ARG A 16 -5.80 7.48 -5.21
C ARG A 16 -5.04 6.29 -5.78
N VAL A 17 -5.49 5.06 -5.58
CA VAL A 17 -4.84 3.86 -6.13
C VAL A 17 -4.78 3.92 -7.66
N TYR A 18 -5.87 4.29 -8.32
CA TYR A 18 -5.95 4.37 -9.78
C TYR A 18 -5.17 5.54 -10.39
N SER A 19 -4.68 6.48 -9.58
CA SER A 19 -3.76 7.50 -10.07
C SER A 19 -2.39 6.92 -10.46
N PHE A 20 -2.01 5.79 -9.86
CA PHE A 20 -0.77 5.05 -10.13
C PHE A 20 -0.97 4.14 -11.34
N THR A 21 -0.88 4.72 -12.53
CA THR A 21 -0.91 3.98 -13.80
C THR A 21 0.45 3.33 -14.06
N ASP A 22 0.47 2.23 -14.81
CA ASP A 22 1.70 1.52 -15.20
C ASP A 22 2.75 2.51 -15.77
N GLU A 23 2.35 3.37 -16.72
CA GLU A 23 3.25 4.40 -17.31
C GLU A 23 3.95 5.33 -16.30
N LYS A 24 3.38 5.51 -15.10
CA LYS A 24 3.90 6.44 -14.08
C LYS A 24 4.61 5.73 -12.93
N TRP A 25 4.39 4.43 -12.76
CA TRP A 25 4.81 3.67 -11.58
C TRP A 25 5.47 2.32 -11.89
N GLU A 26 5.76 2.02 -13.16
CA GLU A 26 6.31 0.74 -13.63
C GLU A 26 7.66 0.38 -12.98
N ASP A 27 8.54 1.36 -12.78
CA ASP A 27 9.90 1.11 -12.30
C ASP A 27 9.99 0.94 -10.76
N MET A 28 8.89 1.14 -10.03
CA MET A 28 8.91 1.15 -8.56
C MET A 28 8.93 -0.27 -7.97
N PRO A 29 9.70 -0.53 -6.89
CA PRO A 29 9.71 -1.84 -6.24
C PRO A 29 8.35 -2.28 -5.71
N GLU A 30 8.09 -3.59 -5.70
CA GLU A 30 6.81 -4.17 -5.26
C GLU A 30 6.40 -3.76 -3.83
N PHE A 31 7.38 -3.58 -2.92
CA PHE A 31 7.10 -3.14 -1.55
C PHE A 31 6.56 -1.70 -1.50
N PHE A 32 6.84 -0.88 -2.52
CA PHE A 32 6.38 0.49 -2.65
C PHE A 32 5.09 0.54 -3.49
N SER A 33 4.07 -0.17 -3.03
CA SER A 33 2.84 -0.38 -3.80
C SER A 33 1.91 0.85 -3.81
N PRO A 34 1.10 1.04 -4.87
CA PRO A 34 0.05 2.05 -4.93
C PRO A 34 -0.92 2.03 -3.74
N TYR A 35 -1.23 0.84 -3.23
CA TYR A 35 -2.15 0.64 -2.11
C TYR A 35 -1.60 1.24 -0.82
N ILE A 36 -0.33 0.95 -0.48
CA ILE A 36 0.31 1.51 0.72
C ILE A 36 0.42 3.03 0.60
N CYS A 37 0.85 3.55 -0.55
CA CYS A 37 0.91 5.00 -0.77
C CYS A 37 -0.47 5.65 -0.57
N SER A 38 -1.50 5.06 -1.18
CA SER A 38 -2.88 5.55 -1.10
C SER A 38 -3.44 5.50 0.31
N GLN A 39 -3.03 4.54 1.13
CA GLN A 39 -3.45 4.41 2.52
C GLN A 39 -3.08 5.66 3.33
N PHE A 40 -1.88 6.19 3.11
CA PHE A 40 -1.39 7.40 3.77
C PHE A 40 -1.70 8.69 2.98
N GLY A 41 -2.69 8.64 2.09
CA GLY A 41 -3.18 9.82 1.39
C GLY A 41 -2.28 10.33 0.28
N TRP A 42 -1.35 9.51 -0.21
CA TRP A 42 -0.56 9.83 -1.39
C TRP A 42 -1.32 9.42 -2.65
N MET A 43 -1.21 10.25 -3.69
CA MET A 43 -1.65 9.94 -5.04
C MET A 43 -0.51 10.19 -6.01
N CYS A 44 -0.42 9.42 -7.09
CA CYS A 44 0.55 9.66 -8.14
C CYS A 44 0.20 10.95 -8.91
N CYS A 45 1.19 11.82 -9.08
CA CYS A 45 1.03 13.09 -9.81
C CYS A 45 2.01 13.25 -10.98
N GLY A 46 2.86 12.25 -11.24
CA GLY A 46 3.86 12.23 -12.30
C GLY A 46 4.64 10.92 -12.26
N ARG A 47 5.57 10.73 -13.19
CA ARG A 47 6.46 9.57 -13.17
C ARG A 47 7.24 9.56 -11.86
N GLU A 48 7.14 8.44 -11.13
CA GLU A 48 7.79 8.24 -9.83
C GLU A 48 7.54 9.39 -8.84
N SER A 49 6.41 10.09 -8.95
CA SER A 49 6.14 11.28 -8.14
C SER A 49 4.79 11.17 -7.47
N ILE A 50 4.75 11.44 -6.16
CA ILE A 50 3.53 11.39 -5.34
C ILE A 50 3.20 12.73 -4.72
N LYS A 51 1.91 12.97 -4.53
CA LYS A 51 1.35 14.16 -3.90
C LYS A 51 0.37 13.77 -2.80
N CYS A 52 0.49 14.40 -1.64
CA CYS A 52 -0.50 14.19 -0.58
C CYS A 52 -1.81 14.92 -0.91
N VAL A 53 -2.95 14.23 -0.83
CA VAL A 53 -4.27 14.86 -1.05
C VAL A 53 -4.67 15.83 0.05
N GLY A 54 -4.14 15.67 1.26
CA GLY A 54 -4.34 16.58 2.40
C GLY A 54 -3.41 17.80 2.35
N CYS A 55 -2.13 17.60 2.67
CA CYS A 55 -1.16 18.70 2.81
C CYS A 55 -0.55 19.20 1.50
N LYS A 56 -0.87 18.59 0.35
CA LYS A 56 -0.41 18.98 -0.99
C LYS A 56 1.10 18.89 -1.24
N ARG A 57 1.88 18.40 -0.27
CA ARG A 57 3.32 18.12 -0.45
C ARG A 57 3.51 17.14 -1.60
N ILE A 58 4.52 17.41 -2.42
CA ILE A 58 4.95 16.58 -3.55
C ILE A 58 6.31 15.98 -3.19
N LEU A 59 6.51 14.72 -3.54
CA LEU A 59 7.77 14.00 -3.41
C LEU A 59 8.08 13.41 -4.78
N ASN A 60 9.29 13.64 -5.31
CA ASN A 60 9.78 12.92 -6.46
C ASN A 60 10.69 11.79 -5.98
N LEU A 61 10.42 10.60 -6.47
CA LEU A 61 11.08 9.35 -6.09
C LEU A 61 11.99 8.83 -7.21
N ASN A 62 12.35 9.68 -8.17
CA ASN A 62 13.22 9.31 -9.29
C ASN A 62 14.42 8.53 -8.76
N HIS A 63 14.52 7.25 -9.10
CA HIS A 63 15.53 6.36 -8.53
C HIS A 63 16.37 5.72 -9.62
N ASP A 64 17.60 5.35 -9.28
CA ASP A 64 18.47 4.54 -10.10
C ASP A 64 18.26 3.06 -9.73
N PRO A 65 17.64 2.24 -10.61
CA PRO A 65 17.36 0.85 -10.35
C PRO A 65 18.62 0.01 -10.10
N LEU A 66 19.78 0.45 -10.62
CA LEU A 66 21.05 -0.28 -10.47
C LEU A 66 21.70 -0.06 -9.11
N THR A 67 21.36 1.03 -8.42
CA THR A 67 22.02 1.41 -7.16
C THR A 67 21.07 1.55 -5.98
N ASP A 68 19.75 1.38 -6.20
CA ASP A 68 18.67 1.61 -5.21
C ASP A 68 18.81 3.00 -4.55
N LYS A 69 19.14 4.01 -5.36
CA LYS A 69 19.36 5.39 -4.90
C LYS A 69 18.43 6.36 -5.56
N LEU A 70 17.91 7.30 -4.79
CA LEU A 70 17.18 8.44 -5.31
C LEU A 70 18.13 9.41 -6.03
N THR A 71 17.71 9.88 -7.19
CA THR A 71 18.43 10.84 -8.04
C THR A 71 17.99 12.29 -7.78
N ASP A 72 16.89 12.50 -7.04
CA ASP A 72 16.42 13.84 -6.68
C ASP A 72 17.33 14.51 -5.63
N PRO A 73 17.92 15.70 -5.93
CA PRO A 73 18.70 16.48 -4.98
C PRO A 73 18.02 16.82 -3.65
N GLU A 74 16.69 16.92 -3.61
CA GLU A 74 15.94 17.16 -2.37
C GLU A 74 15.84 15.89 -1.50
N ALA A 75 15.71 14.72 -2.12
CA ALA A 75 15.75 13.44 -1.40
C ALA A 75 17.14 13.18 -0.79
N ILE A 76 18.20 13.53 -1.52
CA ILE A 76 19.59 13.45 -1.05
C ILE A 76 19.82 14.35 0.18
N LYS A 77 19.15 15.50 0.27
CA LYS A 77 19.25 16.41 1.42
C LYS A 77 18.60 15.87 2.70
N CYS A 78 17.66 14.93 2.59
CA CYS A 78 17.01 14.30 3.75
C CYS A 78 17.81 13.13 4.36
N GLY A 79 19.08 12.95 3.96
CA GLY A 79 20.01 12.02 4.63
C GLY A 79 19.70 10.53 4.39
N SER A 80 18.92 10.23 3.36
CA SER A 80 18.29 8.92 3.16
C SER A 80 18.25 8.53 1.69
N ASN A 81 19.35 7.93 1.25
CA ASN A 81 19.58 7.67 -0.17
C ASN A 81 19.03 6.32 -0.64
N SER A 82 17.98 5.76 -0.04
CA SER A 82 17.35 4.52 -0.54
C SER A 82 15.84 4.59 -0.58
N LEU A 83 15.24 3.86 -1.52
CA LEU A 83 13.78 3.71 -1.60
C LEU A 83 13.21 3.02 -0.37
N GLN A 84 13.98 2.10 0.24
CA GLN A 84 13.58 1.43 1.47
C GLN A 84 13.41 2.41 2.63
N TYR A 85 14.35 3.33 2.83
CA TYR A 85 14.18 4.36 3.87
C TYR A 85 13.01 5.27 3.56
N LEU A 86 12.88 5.69 2.30
CA LEU A 86 11.80 6.57 1.88
C LEU A 86 10.44 5.93 2.13
N TYR A 87 10.31 4.64 1.83
CA TYR A 87 9.14 3.83 2.14
C TYR A 87 8.82 3.89 3.64
N GLU A 88 9.82 3.67 4.49
CA GLU A 88 9.66 3.75 5.94
C GLU A 88 9.17 5.14 6.39
N GLU A 89 9.68 6.22 5.80
CA GLU A 89 9.24 7.57 6.14
C GLU A 89 7.84 7.92 5.59
N VAL A 90 7.45 7.33 4.46
CA VAL A 90 6.07 7.40 3.93
C VAL A 90 5.11 6.74 4.91
N ILE A 91 5.37 5.48 5.31
CA ILE A 91 4.45 4.74 6.20
C ILE A 91 4.45 5.29 7.63
N ASN A 92 5.56 5.86 8.08
CA ASN A 92 5.65 6.54 9.38
C ASN A 92 5.09 7.97 9.34
N GLY A 93 4.65 8.43 8.16
CA GLY A 93 3.99 9.72 7.98
C GLY A 93 4.91 10.95 8.13
N LYS A 94 6.23 10.77 8.18
CA LYS A 94 7.20 11.85 8.40
C LYS A 94 7.42 12.73 7.18
N LEU A 95 7.05 12.25 5.99
CA LEU A 95 7.16 13.01 4.74
C LEU A 95 5.97 13.93 4.48
N HIS A 96 4.98 13.99 5.36
CA HIS A 96 3.93 15.01 5.27
C HIS A 96 4.39 16.36 5.83
N LEU A 97 3.60 17.41 5.62
CA LEU A 97 3.75 18.66 6.38
C LEU A 97 3.15 18.47 7.79
N SER A 98 3.64 19.24 8.77
CA SER A 98 3.29 19.09 10.18
C SER A 98 1.79 19.20 10.50
N PHE A 99 1.01 19.89 9.65
CA PHE A 99 -0.44 20.04 9.80
C PHE A 99 -1.25 18.92 9.14
N CYS A 100 -0.62 17.91 8.55
CA CYS A 100 -1.32 16.86 7.83
C CYS A 100 -1.92 15.83 8.78
N GLU A 101 -3.18 15.47 8.56
CA GLU A 101 -3.90 14.49 9.37
C GLU A 101 -3.66 13.04 8.92
N TRP A 102 -3.24 12.83 7.66
CA TRP A 102 -3.06 11.48 7.08
C TRP A 102 -2.12 10.55 7.85
N PRO A 103 -1.00 11.01 8.44
CA PRO A 103 -0.17 10.18 9.33
C PRO A 103 -0.94 9.57 10.51
N TYR A 104 -1.95 10.27 11.01
CA TYR A 104 -2.70 9.89 12.22
C TYR A 104 -4.07 9.29 11.91
N ASN A 105 -4.58 9.55 10.71
CA ASN A 105 -5.86 9.08 10.21
C ASN A 105 -5.68 8.48 8.81
N PRO A 106 -4.91 7.39 8.66
CA PRO A 106 -4.76 6.71 7.38
C PRO A 106 -6.07 6.00 6.98
N SER A 107 -6.20 5.67 5.70
CA SER A 107 -7.33 4.84 5.26
C SER A 107 -7.33 3.48 5.96
N PRO A 108 -8.51 2.91 6.23
CA PRO A 108 -8.65 1.60 6.87
C PRO A 108 -7.83 0.52 6.17
N GLY A 109 -7.08 -0.28 6.93
CA GLY A 109 -6.25 -1.36 6.38
C GLY A 109 -7.03 -2.41 5.58
N VAL A 110 -8.35 -2.53 5.82
CA VAL A 110 -9.24 -3.38 5.01
C VAL A 110 -9.30 -2.98 3.52
N PHE A 111 -8.91 -1.75 3.18
CA PHE A 111 -8.86 -1.28 1.78
C PHE A 111 -7.59 -1.73 1.04
N LEU A 112 -6.53 -2.13 1.75
CA LEU A 112 -5.31 -2.68 1.14
C LEU A 112 -5.51 -4.06 0.54
N PHE A 113 -6.65 -4.70 0.80
CA PHE A 113 -7.02 -5.99 0.25
C PHE A 113 -8.02 -5.77 -0.88
N PRO A 114 -7.57 -5.58 -2.13
CA PRO A 114 -8.49 -5.50 -3.25
C PRO A 114 -9.36 -6.76 -3.29
N ILE A 115 -10.64 -6.60 -2.98
CA ILE A 115 -11.63 -7.70 -2.96
C ILE A 115 -11.70 -8.41 -4.33
N LYS A 116 -11.31 -7.73 -5.42
CA LYS A 116 -11.23 -8.29 -6.77
C LYS A 116 -10.05 -9.27 -7.00
N GLU A 117 -8.96 -9.14 -6.24
CA GLU A 117 -7.77 -10.00 -6.38
C GLU A 117 -7.75 -11.15 -5.37
N LEU A 118 -8.67 -11.11 -4.40
CA LEU A 118 -9.06 -12.22 -3.54
C LEU A 118 -9.88 -13.26 -4.33
N THR A 119 -9.33 -13.74 -5.44
CA THR A 119 -9.82 -15.00 -6.01
C THR A 119 -9.48 -16.12 -5.03
N TYR A 120 -10.34 -17.15 -4.97
CA TYR A 120 -10.09 -18.33 -4.15
C TYR A 120 -8.67 -18.89 -4.40
N ASP A 121 -8.23 -18.91 -5.66
CA ASP A 121 -6.93 -19.41 -6.06
C ASP A 121 -5.76 -18.55 -5.55
N ASN A 122 -5.90 -17.21 -5.56
CA ASN A 122 -4.87 -16.31 -5.01
C ASN A 122 -4.78 -16.42 -3.49
N ILE A 123 -5.92 -16.55 -2.79
CA ILE A 123 -5.94 -16.75 -1.34
C ILE A 123 -5.28 -18.09 -1.00
N VAL A 124 -5.64 -19.18 -1.68
CA VAL A 124 -5.07 -20.51 -1.44
C VAL A 124 -3.57 -20.53 -1.74
N THR A 125 -3.13 -19.90 -2.83
CA THR A 125 -1.71 -19.83 -3.20
C THR A 125 -0.89 -19.04 -2.18
N ASN A 126 -1.39 -17.89 -1.72
CA ASN A 126 -0.72 -17.10 -0.70
C ASN A 126 -0.71 -17.82 0.66
N LEU A 127 -1.82 -18.44 1.07
CA LEU A 127 -1.86 -19.22 2.31
C LEU A 127 -0.90 -20.42 2.27
N LYS A 128 -0.76 -21.11 1.12
CA LYS A 128 0.22 -22.20 0.92
C LYS A 128 1.68 -21.75 1.01
N LYS A 129 1.99 -20.47 0.76
CA LYS A 129 3.35 -19.93 0.93
C LYS A 129 3.72 -19.76 2.41
N TYR A 130 2.77 -19.37 3.25
CA TYR A 130 3.03 -19.05 4.66
C TYR A 130 2.76 -20.22 5.60
N LEU A 131 1.80 -21.06 5.25
CA LEU A 131 1.54 -22.32 5.89
C LEU A 131 2.21 -23.35 5.00
N HIS A 132 3.34 -23.95 5.42
CA HIS A 132 3.93 -25.14 4.79
C HIS A 132 2.92 -26.31 4.86
N PHE A 133 1.81 -26.19 4.15
CA PHE A 133 0.65 -27.06 4.22
C PHE A 133 0.17 -27.25 2.80
N ASP A 134 0.54 -28.39 2.24
CA ASP A 134 -0.03 -28.87 0.99
C ASP A 134 -1.52 -29.14 1.22
N PHE A 135 -2.36 -28.19 0.80
CA PHE A 135 -3.81 -28.40 0.67
C PHE A 135 -4.16 -29.46 -0.40
N CYS A 136 -3.16 -30.01 -1.08
CA CYS A 136 -3.33 -31.12 -1.99
C CYS A 136 -3.31 -32.43 -1.18
N ASN A 137 -4.41 -32.75 -0.49
CA ASN A 137 -4.92 -34.13 -0.32
C ASN A 137 -6.08 -34.32 0.67
N THR A 138 -6.69 -33.25 1.19
CA THR A 138 -7.92 -33.41 1.97
C THR A 138 -9.09 -32.78 1.23
N LEU A 139 -9.63 -33.56 0.28
CA LEU A 139 -11.02 -33.50 -0.12
C LEU A 139 -11.88 -33.56 1.15
N PHE A 140 -12.21 -32.43 1.74
CA PHE A 140 -13.34 -32.34 2.65
C PHE A 140 -14.00 -31.00 2.42
N GLU A 141 -15.26 -31.08 2.01
CA GLU A 141 -16.22 -29.99 2.04
C GLU A 141 -16.17 -29.35 3.44
N PHE A 142 -15.40 -28.28 3.58
CA PHE A 142 -15.45 -27.50 4.80
C PHE A 142 -16.71 -26.63 4.70
N PRO A 143 -17.70 -26.81 5.60
CA PRO A 143 -18.85 -25.93 5.64
C PRO A 143 -18.34 -24.51 5.90
N VAL A 144 -18.95 -23.52 5.24
CA VAL A 144 -18.60 -22.08 5.32
C VAL A 144 -18.38 -21.60 6.77
N THR A 145 -19.04 -22.24 7.73
CA THR A 145 -18.89 -22.01 9.17
C THR A 145 -17.48 -22.29 9.72
N ILE A 146 -16.76 -23.29 9.21
CA ILE A 146 -15.39 -23.60 9.67
C ILE A 146 -14.39 -22.60 9.08
N MET A 147 -14.57 -22.21 7.82
CA MET A 147 -13.74 -21.20 7.16
C MET A 147 -13.89 -19.84 7.87
N SER A 148 -15.11 -19.48 8.30
CA SER A 148 -15.34 -18.27 9.11
C SER A 148 -14.59 -18.30 10.45
N LYS A 149 -14.51 -19.45 11.12
CA LYS A 149 -13.81 -19.62 12.39
C LYS A 149 -12.29 -19.57 12.23
N ILE A 150 -11.77 -20.09 11.12
CA ILE A 150 -10.34 -20.02 10.80
C ILE A 150 -9.94 -18.58 10.49
N LEU A 151 -10.75 -17.87 9.71
CA LEU A 151 -10.54 -16.44 9.41
C LEU A 151 -10.66 -15.56 10.67
N GLU A 152 -11.63 -15.80 11.55
CA GLU A 152 -11.70 -15.12 12.86
C GLU A 152 -10.47 -15.39 13.72
N LYS A 153 -9.96 -16.63 13.73
CA LYS A 153 -8.79 -17.01 14.53
C LYS A 153 -7.51 -16.41 13.96
N ALA A 154 -7.36 -16.37 12.64
CA ALA A 154 -6.27 -15.67 11.97
C ALA A 154 -6.33 -14.15 12.22
N TRP A 155 -7.51 -13.55 12.15
CA TRP A 155 -7.73 -12.14 12.45
C TRP A 155 -7.36 -11.76 13.89
N ARG A 156 -7.62 -12.64 14.88
CA ARG A 156 -7.19 -12.45 16.28
C ARG A 156 -5.68 -12.58 16.50
N LEU A 157 -4.97 -13.30 15.64
CA LEU A 157 -3.51 -13.48 15.72
C LEU A 157 -2.74 -12.33 15.05
N CYS A 158 -3.40 -11.54 14.20
CA CYS A 158 -2.83 -10.37 13.53
C CYS A 158 -3.16 -9.04 14.23
N ARG A 159 -3.57 -9.07 15.51
CA ARG A 159 -3.92 -7.90 16.32
C ARG A 159 -2.88 -7.65 17.40
#